data_AF-A0A1Y2T1K8-F1
#
_entry.id   AF-A0A1Y2T1K8-F1
#
_cell.length_a   1.000
_cell.length_b   1.000
_cell.length_c   1.000
_cell.angle_alpha   90.00
_cell.angle_beta   90.00
_cell.angle_gamma   90.00
#
_symmetry.space_group_name_H-M   'P 1'
#
loop_
_entity.id
_entity.type
_entity.pdbx_description
1 polymer ?
#
loop_
_entity_poly.entity_id
_entity_poly.type
_entity_poly.pdbx_seq_one_letter_code
_entity_poly.pdbx_strand_id
1 'polypeptide(L)'
;MILQQVSEKSGLAVGYISQLEKGAKVNPTIDALGRLAKALGVSIAFLLGEVHAPPYDDRAALLIGGQAWTVGQRFARYYEQLSPEERRKIELETVEQRFARVVDFLCQEFPETFTRPVVAYQLGLSVRALNDIMERNCEVGPMVLSQMVSITGIPLSFYARGRMESAPVDITPAQMIRYAEAISMAAEAQITPEELVLLIRGASQAHKG
;
A
#
# COMPACT_ATOMS: atom_id res chain seq x y z
N MET A 1 9.12 15.96 13.94
CA MET A 1 9.58 14.90 14.88
C MET A 1 10.57 15.54 15.86
N ILE A 2 10.48 15.25 17.16
CA ILE A 2 11.33 15.89 18.17
C ILE A 2 12.59 15.03 18.38
N LEU A 3 13.79 15.63 18.41
CA LEU A 3 15.07 14.91 18.59
C LEU A 3 15.08 13.95 19.79
N GLN A 4 14.35 14.31 20.83
CA GLN A 4 14.17 13.50 22.03
C GLN A 4 13.45 12.18 21.76
N GLN A 5 12.45 12.17 20.87
CA GLN A 5 11.75 10.95 20.45
C GLN A 5 12.66 10.02 19.63
N VAL A 6 13.51 10.58 18.77
CA VAL A 6 14.50 9.80 18.00
C VAL A 6 15.53 9.20 18.95
N SER A 7 15.96 9.98 19.95
CA SER A 7 16.91 9.54 20.98
C SER A 7 16.36 8.37 21.80
N GLU A 8 15.13 8.47 22.29
CA GLU A 8 14.46 7.39 23.04
C GLU A 8 14.35 6.11 22.21
N LYS A 9 13.93 6.22 20.94
CA LYS A 9 13.72 5.07 20.05
C LYS A 9 15.02 4.43 19.57
N SER A 10 16.06 5.24 19.31
CA SER A 10 17.37 4.74 18.84
C SER A 10 18.26 4.31 20.00
N GLY A 11 18.01 4.82 21.22
CA GLY A 11 18.89 4.69 22.37
C GLY A 11 20.23 5.43 22.21
N LEU A 12 20.32 6.37 21.28
CA LEU A 12 21.48 7.24 21.08
C LEU A 12 21.27 8.56 21.83
N ALA A 13 22.34 9.15 22.33
CA ALA A 13 22.26 10.44 23.04
C ALA A 13 21.79 11.57 22.11
N VAL A 14 20.86 12.41 22.58
CA VAL A 14 20.34 13.58 21.84
C VAL A 14 21.47 14.44 21.25
N GLY A 15 22.52 14.72 22.04
CA GLY A 15 23.66 15.51 21.59
C GLY A 15 24.45 14.86 20.44
N TYR A 16 24.55 13.53 20.42
CA TYR A 16 25.19 12.77 19.35
C TYR A 16 24.37 12.87 18.05
N ILE A 17 23.03 12.75 18.14
CA ILE A 17 22.13 12.89 16.99
C ILE A 17 22.18 14.31 16.43
N SER A 18 22.17 15.33 17.30
CA SER A 18 22.28 16.74 16.89
C SER A 18 23.61 17.06 16.18
N GLN A 19 24.71 16.42 16.61
CA GLN A 19 26.01 16.57 15.93
C GLN A 19 26.03 15.91 14.55
N LEU A 20 25.35 14.77 14.39
CA LEU A 20 25.18 14.12 13.09
C LEU A 20 24.33 15.00 12.15
N GLU A 21 23.20 15.53 12.62
CA GLU A 21 22.32 16.41 11.82
C GLU A 21 23.01 17.68 11.35
N LYS A 22 23.84 18.30 12.21
CA LYS A 22 24.57 19.53 11.89
C LYS A 22 25.81 19.30 11.03
N GLY A 23 26.11 18.04 10.68
CA GLY A 23 27.34 17.67 9.97
C GLY A 23 28.63 17.86 10.79
N ALA A 24 28.52 18.13 12.10
CA ALA A 24 29.68 18.25 12.98
C ALA A 24 30.34 16.88 13.24
N LYS A 25 29.57 15.80 13.12
CA LYS A 25 30.05 14.42 13.14
C LYS A 25 29.68 13.76 11.82
N VAL A 26 30.67 13.25 11.10
CA VAL A 26 30.50 12.78 9.70
C VAL A 26 30.75 11.28 9.52
N ASN A 27 31.11 10.57 10.59
CA ASN A 27 31.46 9.14 10.50
C ASN A 27 30.79 8.32 11.63
N PRO A 28 29.45 8.14 11.58
CA PRO A 28 28.75 7.24 12.50
C PRO A 28 29.15 5.78 12.24
N THR A 29 29.12 4.95 13.28
CA THR A 29 29.29 3.49 13.11
C THR A 29 28.09 2.88 12.40
N ILE A 30 28.28 1.70 11.79
CA ILE A 30 27.18 0.93 11.18
C ILE A 30 26.08 0.62 12.21
N ASP A 31 26.45 0.33 13.46
CA ASP A 31 25.50 0.13 14.56
C ASP A 31 24.65 1.38 14.82
N ALA A 32 25.29 2.56 14.92
CA ALA A 32 24.58 3.82 15.11
C ALA A 32 23.64 4.12 13.93
N LEU A 33 24.08 3.88 12.70
CA LEU A 33 23.25 4.01 11.50
C LEU A 33 22.05 3.06 11.52
N GLY A 34 22.25 1.78 11.88
CA GLY A 34 21.17 0.81 11.98
C GLY A 34 20.14 1.15 13.05
N ARG A 35 20.59 1.67 14.19
CA ARG A 35 19.71 2.11 15.29
C ARG A 35 18.91 3.36 14.91
N LEU A 36 19.51 4.31 14.20
CA LEU A 36 18.81 5.48 13.66
C LEU A 36 17.79 5.07 12.60
N ALA A 37 18.18 4.22 11.65
CA ALA A 37 17.31 3.71 10.58
C ALA A 37 16.07 3.03 11.17
N LYS A 38 16.27 2.15 12.16
CA LYS A 38 15.18 1.48 12.89
C LYS A 38 14.28 2.46 13.64
N ALA A 39 14.85 3.45 14.32
CA ALA A 39 14.09 4.45 15.08
C ALA A 39 13.23 5.36 14.18
N LEU A 40 13.71 5.62 12.96
CA LEU A 40 13.06 6.44 11.94
C LEU A 40 12.17 5.65 10.99
N GLY A 41 12.19 4.31 11.04
CA GLY A 41 11.40 3.45 10.16
C GLY A 41 11.88 3.43 8.70
N VAL A 42 13.16 3.68 8.46
CA VAL A 42 13.76 3.73 7.12
C VAL A 42 14.91 2.73 6.98
N SER A 43 15.41 2.54 5.75
CA SER A 43 16.61 1.73 5.51
C SER A 43 17.90 2.54 5.76
N ILE A 44 19.02 1.85 5.98
CA ILE A 44 20.33 2.52 6.09
C ILE A 44 20.71 3.20 4.77
N ALA A 45 20.40 2.56 3.63
CA ALA A 45 20.66 3.12 2.29
C ALA A 45 19.90 4.45 2.06
N PHE A 46 18.70 4.59 2.63
CA PHE A 46 17.96 5.86 2.64
C PHE A 46 18.69 6.94 3.44
N LEU A 47 19.23 6.62 4.62
CA LEU A 47 19.99 7.58 5.44
C LEU A 47 21.28 8.04 4.77
N LEU A 48 21.90 7.17 3.97
CA LEU A 48 23.10 7.48 3.20
C LEU A 48 22.82 8.22 1.88
N GLY A 49 21.54 8.45 1.55
CA GLY A 49 21.15 9.09 0.29
C GLY A 49 21.35 8.23 -0.95
N GLU A 50 21.66 6.94 -0.78
CA GLU A 50 21.78 5.96 -1.87
C GLU A 50 20.42 5.58 -2.45
N VAL A 51 19.35 5.82 -1.68
CA VAL A 51 17.96 5.73 -2.11
C VAL A 51 17.30 7.07 -1.83
N HIS A 52 16.70 7.68 -2.86
CA HIS A 52 15.95 8.92 -2.67
C HIS A 52 14.74 8.68 -1.77
N ALA A 53 14.50 9.63 -0.86
CA ALA A 53 13.24 9.66 -0.16
C ALA A 53 12.11 9.83 -1.19
N PRO A 54 11.03 9.01 -1.15
CA PRO A 54 9.83 9.43 -1.84
C PRO A 54 9.47 10.82 -1.27
N PRO A 55 9.05 11.78 -2.12
CA PRO A 55 8.70 13.10 -1.65
C PRO A 55 7.74 12.94 -0.48
N TYR A 56 8.13 13.48 0.69
CA TYR A 56 7.27 13.56 1.87
C TYR A 56 6.23 14.64 1.57
N ASP A 57 5.29 14.27 0.70
CA ASP A 57 4.07 15.01 0.47
C ASP A 57 3.00 14.24 1.26
N ASP A 58 2.16 14.94 2.01
CA ASP A 58 1.04 14.38 2.77
C ASP A 58 0.11 13.49 1.91
N ARG A 59 0.28 13.58 0.58
CA ARG A 59 -0.20 12.60 -0.40
C ARG A 59 0.15 11.15 -0.07
N ALA A 60 1.35 10.81 0.41
CA ALA A 60 1.71 9.41 0.72
C ALA A 60 0.86 8.79 1.85
N ALA A 61 0.43 9.61 2.81
CA ALA A 61 -0.50 9.21 3.86
C ALA A 61 -1.97 9.26 3.40
N LEU A 62 -2.33 10.24 2.56
CA LEU A 62 -3.66 10.36 1.92
C LEU A 62 -3.90 9.31 0.81
N LEU A 63 -2.85 8.71 0.26
CA LEU A 63 -2.87 7.67 -0.78
C LEU A 63 -3.37 6.31 -0.25
N ILE A 64 -3.36 6.09 1.07
CA ILE A 64 -3.78 4.81 1.68
C ILE A 64 -5.31 4.68 1.76
N GLY A 65 -6.07 5.80 1.74
CA GLY A 65 -7.54 5.77 1.88
C GLY A 65 -8.31 6.01 0.57
N GLY A 66 -8.03 7.11 -0.14
CA GLY A 66 -8.84 7.53 -1.30
C GLY A 66 -8.37 7.00 -2.66
N GLN A 67 -7.10 6.64 -2.77
CA GLN A 67 -6.48 6.24 -4.04
C GLN A 67 -6.51 4.73 -4.26
N ALA A 68 -6.47 3.92 -3.20
CA ALA A 68 -6.69 2.47 -3.28
C ALA A 68 -8.02 2.13 -3.96
N TRP A 69 -9.09 2.85 -3.63
CA TRP A 69 -10.38 2.70 -4.32
C TRP A 69 -10.29 3.03 -5.82
N THR A 70 -9.61 4.13 -6.16
CA THR A 70 -9.41 4.56 -7.55
C THR A 70 -8.57 3.56 -8.35
N VAL A 71 -7.51 3.02 -7.75
CA VAL A 71 -6.66 1.98 -8.35
C VAL A 71 -7.47 0.72 -8.61
N GLY A 72 -8.22 0.23 -7.62
CA GLY A 72 -9.04 -0.96 -7.75
C GLY A 72 -10.11 -0.83 -8.83
N GLN A 73 -10.75 0.34 -8.93
CA GLN A 73 -11.70 0.64 -10.01
C GLN A 73 -11.05 0.66 -11.39
N ARG A 74 -9.90 1.34 -11.54
CA ARG A 74 -9.17 1.36 -12.82
C ARG A 74 -8.72 -0.04 -13.23
N PHE A 75 -8.23 -0.82 -12.27
CA PHE A 75 -7.83 -2.21 -12.52
C PHE A 75 -9.02 -3.08 -12.92
N ALA A 76 -10.18 -2.92 -12.27
CA ALA A 76 -11.40 -3.64 -12.64
C ALA A 76 -11.81 -3.32 -14.09
N ARG A 77 -11.82 -2.04 -14.48
CA ARG A 77 -12.11 -1.63 -15.86
C ARG A 77 -11.09 -2.18 -16.86
N TYR A 78 -9.81 -2.13 -16.53
CA TYR A 78 -8.75 -2.75 -17.33
C TYR A 78 -9.01 -4.25 -17.52
N TYR A 79 -9.31 -4.98 -16.44
CA TYR A 79 -9.62 -6.41 -16.48
C TYR A 79 -10.88 -6.72 -17.29
N GLU A 80 -11.92 -5.88 -17.20
CA GLU A 80 -13.16 -5.98 -17.97
C GLU A 80 -13.00 -5.68 -19.47
N GLN A 81 -11.92 -5.02 -19.88
CA GLN A 81 -11.60 -4.79 -21.29
C GLN A 81 -10.80 -5.95 -21.90
N LEU A 82 -10.18 -6.80 -21.08
CA LEU A 82 -9.46 -7.98 -21.56
C LEU A 82 -10.41 -8.98 -22.23
N SER A 83 -9.92 -9.62 -23.29
CA SER A 83 -10.63 -10.70 -23.97
C SER A 83 -10.85 -11.91 -23.03
N PRO A 84 -11.87 -12.76 -23.29
CA PRO A 84 -12.09 -13.97 -22.51
C PRO A 84 -10.87 -14.90 -22.47
N GLU A 85 -10.10 -14.95 -23.56
CA GLU A 85 -8.88 -15.77 -23.64
C GLU A 85 -7.77 -15.22 -22.74
N GLU A 86 -7.58 -13.89 -22.69
CA GLU A 86 -6.61 -13.25 -21.80
C GLU A 86 -6.96 -13.45 -20.34
N ARG A 87 -8.25 -13.30 -19.97
CA ARG A 87 -8.70 -13.60 -18.60
C ARG A 87 -8.43 -15.05 -18.25
N ARG A 88 -8.71 -15.99 -19.16
CA ARG A 88 -8.41 -17.41 -18.93
C ARG A 88 -6.91 -17.67 -18.76
N LYS A 89 -6.04 -16.95 -19.46
CA LYS A 89 -4.59 -17.00 -19.24
C LYS A 89 -4.23 -16.51 -17.83
N ILE A 90 -4.82 -15.40 -17.38
CA ILE A 90 -4.61 -14.85 -16.02
C ILE A 90 -5.09 -15.84 -14.93
N GLU A 91 -6.18 -16.57 -15.15
CA GLU A 91 -6.64 -17.61 -14.20
C GLU A 91 -5.62 -18.76 -14.04
N LEU A 92 -4.85 -19.06 -15.09
CA LEU A 92 -3.84 -20.13 -15.09
C LEU A 92 -2.48 -19.70 -14.54
N GLU A 93 -2.28 -18.40 -14.31
CA GLU A 93 -1.03 -17.86 -13.77
C GLU A 93 -0.81 -18.19 -12.29
N THR A 94 0.45 -18.10 -11.85
CA THR A 94 0.77 -18.17 -10.42
C THR A 94 0.41 -16.87 -9.71
N VAL A 95 0.46 -16.89 -8.37
CA VAL A 95 0.23 -15.71 -7.54
C VAL A 95 1.26 -14.62 -7.86
N GLU A 96 2.53 -14.98 -8.05
CA GLU A 96 3.65 -14.09 -8.37
C GLU A 96 3.44 -13.41 -9.72
N GLN A 97 2.95 -14.16 -10.72
CA GLN A 97 2.67 -13.60 -12.04
C GLN A 97 1.53 -12.58 -11.99
N ARG A 98 0.45 -12.89 -11.26
CA ARG A 98 -0.66 -11.94 -11.07
C ARG A 98 -0.26 -10.73 -10.23
N PHE A 99 0.60 -10.94 -9.23
CA PHE A 99 1.20 -9.87 -8.45
C PHE A 99 2.06 -8.95 -9.33
N ALA A 100 2.94 -9.53 -10.16
CA ALA A 100 3.77 -8.77 -11.09
C ALA A 100 2.93 -7.96 -12.07
N ARG A 101 1.82 -8.53 -12.58
CA ARG A 101 0.85 -7.80 -13.42
C ARG A 101 0.29 -6.58 -12.74
N VAL A 102 -0.07 -6.67 -11.46
CA VAL A 102 -0.56 -5.51 -10.71
C VAL A 102 0.55 -4.48 -10.54
N VAL A 103 1.76 -4.89 -10.21
CA VAL A 103 2.91 -3.97 -10.11
C VAL A 103 3.16 -3.24 -11.43
N ASP A 104 3.16 -3.97 -12.55
CA ASP A 104 3.35 -3.38 -13.88
C ASP A 104 2.19 -2.44 -14.25
N PHE A 105 0.95 -2.83 -13.96
CA PHE A 105 -0.23 -1.98 -14.12
C PHE A 105 -0.10 -0.66 -13.35
N LEU A 106 0.30 -0.72 -12.07
CA LEU A 106 0.49 0.48 -11.25
C LEU A 106 1.52 1.42 -11.88
N CYS A 107 2.67 0.88 -12.29
CA CYS A 107 3.73 1.67 -12.90
C CYS A 107 3.36 2.24 -14.28
N GLN A 108 2.51 1.56 -15.04
CA GLN A 108 2.07 2.01 -16.37
C GLN A 108 0.94 3.05 -16.29
N GLU A 109 -0.08 2.79 -15.47
CA GLU A 109 -1.28 3.63 -15.40
C GLU A 109 -1.11 4.86 -14.51
N PHE A 110 -0.13 4.82 -13.61
CA PHE A 110 0.10 5.87 -12.62
C PHE A 110 1.61 6.15 -12.45
N PRO A 111 2.37 6.44 -13.53
CA PRO A 111 3.83 6.53 -13.49
C PRO A 111 4.35 7.65 -12.58
N GLU A 112 3.58 8.72 -12.38
CA GLU A 112 3.93 9.82 -11.46
C GLU A 112 3.76 9.45 -9.98
N THR A 113 2.98 8.41 -9.69
CA THR A 113 2.65 7.98 -8.32
C THR A 113 3.35 6.68 -7.95
N PHE A 114 3.37 5.70 -8.86
CA PHE A 114 3.91 4.37 -8.62
C PHE A 114 5.12 4.14 -9.52
N THR A 115 6.29 4.09 -8.90
CA THR A 115 7.52 3.56 -9.50
C THR A 115 7.91 2.27 -8.77
N ARG A 116 8.74 1.40 -9.36
CA ARG A 116 9.19 0.16 -8.69
C ARG A 116 9.76 0.40 -7.29
N PRO A 117 10.61 1.42 -7.06
CA PRO A 117 11.08 1.74 -5.70
C PRO A 117 9.96 2.14 -4.74
N VAL A 118 8.97 2.91 -5.21
CA VAL A 118 7.83 3.33 -4.39
C VAL A 118 6.95 2.15 -4.02
N VAL A 119 6.64 1.27 -4.99
CA VAL A 119 5.85 0.05 -4.74
C VAL A 119 6.58 -0.86 -3.75
N ALA A 120 7.89 -1.09 -3.93
CA ALA A 120 8.68 -1.88 -3.00
C ALA A 120 8.60 -1.31 -1.57
N TYR A 121 8.79 0.01 -1.43
CA TYR A 121 8.70 0.70 -0.14
C TYR A 121 7.31 0.56 0.50
N GLN A 122 6.23 0.75 -0.27
CA GLN A 122 4.86 0.63 0.21
C GLN A 122 4.51 -0.79 0.69
N LEU A 123 5.17 -1.79 0.13
CA LEU A 123 5.04 -3.20 0.51
C LEU A 123 6.04 -3.65 1.60
N GLY A 124 6.85 -2.71 2.13
CA GLY A 124 7.89 -3.04 3.11
C GLY A 124 9.01 -3.94 2.55
N LEU A 125 9.21 -3.93 1.23
CA LEU A 125 10.19 -4.72 0.52
C LEU A 125 11.40 -3.89 0.08
N SER A 126 12.54 -4.57 -0.12
CA SER A 126 13.61 -4.00 -0.92
C SER A 126 13.27 -4.08 -2.41
N VAL A 127 13.83 -3.19 -3.24
CA VAL A 127 13.66 -3.24 -4.71
C VAL A 127 14.12 -4.59 -5.27
N ARG A 128 15.20 -5.16 -4.71
CA ARG A 128 15.67 -6.49 -5.06
C ARG A 128 14.64 -7.56 -4.75
N ALA A 129 14.08 -7.58 -3.54
CA ALA A 129 13.06 -8.54 -3.16
C ALA A 129 11.80 -8.42 -4.03
N LEU A 130 11.39 -7.19 -4.38
CA LEU A 130 10.30 -6.96 -5.33
C LEU A 130 10.63 -7.57 -6.70
N ASN A 131 11.83 -7.31 -7.24
CA ASN A 131 12.25 -7.87 -8.53
C ASN A 131 12.35 -9.41 -8.47
N ASP A 132 12.89 -9.98 -7.39
CA ASP A 132 12.98 -11.43 -7.21
C ASP A 132 11.59 -12.09 -7.22
N ILE A 133 10.59 -11.45 -6.59
CA ILE A 133 9.18 -11.87 -6.67
C ILE A 133 8.67 -11.79 -8.12
N MET A 134 8.87 -10.66 -8.79
CA MET A 134 8.37 -10.45 -10.16
C MET A 134 9.00 -11.43 -11.17
N GLU A 135 10.25 -11.79 -10.95
CA GLU A 135 11.00 -12.77 -11.76
C GLU A 135 10.70 -14.22 -11.35
N ARG A 136 9.83 -14.44 -10.35
CA ARG A 136 9.45 -15.76 -9.81
C ARG A 136 10.61 -16.52 -9.16
N ASN A 137 11.63 -15.78 -8.71
CA ASN A 137 12.74 -16.29 -7.90
C ASN A 137 12.37 -16.37 -6.41
N CYS A 138 11.25 -15.74 -6.00
CA CYS A 138 10.75 -15.72 -4.63
C CYS A 138 9.21 -15.76 -4.62
N GLU A 139 8.63 -16.47 -3.65
CA GLU A 139 7.18 -16.51 -3.44
C GLU A 139 6.67 -15.24 -2.75
N VAL A 140 5.44 -14.83 -3.07
CA VAL A 140 4.82 -13.69 -2.38
C VAL A 140 4.27 -14.12 -1.02
N GLY A 141 4.85 -13.58 0.05
CA GLY A 141 4.35 -13.80 1.41
C GLY A 141 2.94 -13.22 1.63
N PRO A 142 2.13 -13.81 2.53
CA PRO A 142 0.76 -13.37 2.79
C PRO A 142 0.66 -11.93 3.33
N MET A 143 1.68 -11.46 4.06
CA MET A 143 1.73 -10.08 4.55
C MET A 143 1.86 -9.07 3.39
N VAL A 144 2.72 -9.38 2.41
CA VAL A 144 2.93 -8.56 1.21
C VAL A 144 1.66 -8.51 0.37
N LEU A 145 0.95 -9.63 0.21
CA LEU A 145 -0.35 -9.66 -0.47
C LEU A 145 -1.40 -8.83 0.27
N SER A 146 -1.49 -8.95 1.59
CA SER A 146 -2.42 -8.16 2.40
C SER A 146 -2.17 -6.65 2.25
N GLN A 147 -0.90 -6.24 2.27
CA GLN A 147 -0.52 -4.85 2.00
C GLN A 147 -0.85 -4.42 0.58
N MET A 148 -0.59 -5.26 -0.42
CA MET A 148 -0.96 -4.98 -1.81
C MET A 148 -2.47 -4.75 -1.96
N VAL A 149 -3.31 -5.61 -1.36
CA VAL A 149 -4.78 -5.43 -1.32
C VAL A 149 -5.14 -4.08 -0.68
N SER A 150 -4.47 -3.74 0.42
CA SER A 150 -4.76 -2.51 1.18
C SER A 150 -4.42 -1.24 0.40
N ILE A 151 -3.29 -1.23 -0.33
CA ILE A 151 -2.85 -0.05 -1.11
C ILE A 151 -3.54 0.07 -2.48
N THR A 152 -4.03 -1.05 -3.04
CA THR A 152 -4.60 -1.08 -4.41
C THR A 152 -6.11 -1.26 -4.45
N GLY A 153 -6.75 -1.72 -3.38
CA GLY A 153 -8.16 -2.12 -3.40
C GLY A 153 -8.46 -3.34 -4.29
N ILE A 154 -7.46 -3.99 -4.90
CA ILE A 154 -7.65 -5.19 -5.72
C ILE A 154 -7.85 -6.38 -4.79
N PRO A 155 -8.92 -7.18 -4.95
CA PRO A 155 -9.26 -8.22 -3.99
C PRO A 155 -8.29 -9.39 -4.01
N LEU A 156 -8.14 -10.06 -2.87
CA LEU A 156 -7.29 -11.25 -2.73
C LEU A 156 -7.67 -12.36 -3.71
N SER A 157 -8.96 -12.47 -4.09
CA SER A 157 -9.45 -13.44 -5.07
C SER A 157 -8.80 -13.27 -6.45
N PHE A 158 -8.43 -12.04 -6.83
CA PHE A 158 -7.67 -11.81 -8.05
C PHE A 158 -6.29 -12.47 -7.96
N TYR A 159 -5.53 -12.23 -6.88
CA TYR A 159 -4.20 -12.83 -6.73
C TYR A 159 -4.26 -14.35 -6.59
N ALA A 160 -5.27 -14.87 -5.89
CA ALA A 160 -5.41 -16.30 -5.64
C ALA A 160 -5.92 -17.09 -6.86
N ARG A 161 -6.83 -16.52 -7.66
CA ARG A 161 -7.58 -17.26 -8.71
C ARG A 161 -7.61 -16.57 -10.07
N GLY A 162 -7.06 -15.37 -10.19
CA GLY A 162 -7.11 -14.55 -11.40
C GLY A 162 -8.47 -13.93 -11.69
N ARG A 163 -9.39 -13.89 -10.72
CA ARG A 163 -10.76 -13.39 -10.91
C ARG A 163 -11.04 -12.13 -10.11
N MET A 164 -11.65 -11.15 -10.78
CA MET A 164 -12.27 -9.99 -10.13
C MET A 164 -13.69 -10.36 -9.70
N GLU A 165 -13.84 -10.96 -8.50
CA GLU A 165 -15.16 -11.40 -7.98
C GLU A 165 -16.02 -10.24 -7.43
N SER A 166 -15.44 -9.06 -7.26
CA SER A 166 -16.18 -7.82 -7.02
C SER A 166 -15.36 -6.64 -7.53
N ALA A 167 -15.74 -6.06 -8.68
CA ALA A 167 -15.31 -4.71 -9.00
C ALA A 167 -15.81 -3.78 -7.88
N PRO A 168 -14.99 -2.85 -7.36
CA PRO A 168 -15.52 -1.78 -6.54
C PRO A 168 -16.62 -1.09 -7.36
N VAL A 169 -17.79 -0.90 -6.77
CA VAL A 169 -18.91 -0.20 -7.44
C VAL A 169 -18.39 1.13 -8.00
N ASP A 170 -18.87 1.56 -9.15
CA ASP A 170 -18.44 2.82 -9.76
C ASP A 170 -19.01 4.01 -8.97
N ILE A 171 -18.37 4.33 -7.84
CA ILE A 171 -18.75 5.40 -6.93
C ILE A 171 -17.99 6.67 -7.33
N THR A 172 -18.72 7.70 -7.73
CA THR A 172 -18.16 9.03 -8.02
C THR A 172 -17.63 9.70 -6.74
N PRO A 173 -16.71 10.68 -6.84
CA PRO A 173 -16.26 11.45 -5.67
C PRO A 173 -17.40 12.08 -4.86
N ALA A 174 -18.47 12.54 -5.53
CA ALA A 174 -19.67 13.07 -4.87
C ALA A 174 -20.44 12.00 -4.09
N GLN A 175 -20.53 10.77 -4.62
CA GLN A 175 -21.14 9.65 -3.90
C GLN A 175 -20.28 9.19 -2.73
N MET A 176 -18.94 9.23 -2.86
CA MET A 176 -18.02 8.94 -1.76
C MET A 176 -18.23 9.88 -0.58
N ILE A 177 -18.43 11.19 -0.82
CA ILE A 177 -18.73 12.15 0.25
C ILE A 177 -20.02 11.76 0.99
N ARG A 178 -21.06 11.37 0.26
CA ARG A 178 -22.33 10.94 0.87
C ARG A 178 -22.19 9.65 1.69
N TYR A 179 -21.35 8.72 1.24
CA TYR A 179 -21.05 7.52 2.03
C TYR A 179 -20.17 7.83 3.24
N ALA A 180 -19.24 8.79 3.14
CA ALA A 180 -18.43 9.23 4.26
C ALA A 180 -19.29 9.83 5.38
N GLU A 181 -20.30 10.64 5.04
CA GLU A 181 -21.29 11.13 6.02
C GLU A 181 -22.01 9.97 6.73
N ALA A 182 -22.49 8.99 5.98
CA ALA A 182 -23.15 7.81 6.56
C ALA A 182 -22.22 6.98 7.45
N ILE A 183 -20.95 6.83 7.07
CA ILE A 183 -19.93 6.15 7.88
C ILE A 183 -19.64 6.94 9.16
N SER A 184 -19.54 8.27 9.08
CA SER A 184 -19.38 9.13 10.26
C SER A 184 -20.55 8.99 11.22
N MET A 185 -21.79 8.98 10.71
CA MET A 185 -22.98 8.74 11.54
C MET A 185 -22.97 7.36 12.21
N ALA A 186 -22.55 6.32 11.48
CA ALA A 186 -22.43 4.97 12.05
C ALA A 186 -21.38 4.92 13.16
N ALA A 187 -20.24 5.60 12.98
CA ALA A 187 -19.20 5.70 14.00
C ALA A 187 -19.66 6.47 15.25
N GLU A 188 -20.40 7.58 15.09
CA GLU A 188 -21.02 8.31 16.21
C GLU A 188 -22.02 7.43 16.97
N ALA A 189 -22.77 6.59 16.26
CA ALA A 189 -23.68 5.61 16.84
C ALA A 189 -22.97 4.37 17.42
N GLN A 190 -21.64 4.33 17.43
CA GLN A 190 -20.81 3.21 17.88
C GLN A 190 -21.11 1.88 17.16
N ILE A 191 -21.60 1.94 15.93
CA ILE A 191 -21.85 0.78 15.09
C ILE A 191 -20.51 0.34 14.49
N THR A 192 -20.12 -0.91 14.73
CA THR A 192 -18.89 -1.47 14.17
C THR A 192 -19.01 -1.68 12.66
N PRO A 193 -17.90 -1.69 11.90
CA PRO A 193 -17.93 -1.99 10.47
C PRO A 193 -18.63 -3.32 10.14
N GLU A 194 -18.46 -4.34 11.00
CA GLU A 194 -19.08 -5.66 10.85
C GLU A 194 -20.61 -5.59 11.01
N GLU A 195 -21.09 -4.85 12.02
CA GLU A 195 -22.52 -4.61 12.24
C GLU A 195 -23.13 -3.77 11.13
N LEU A 196 -22.42 -2.75 10.65
CA LEU A 196 -22.86 -1.92 9.54
C LEU A 196 -23.06 -2.75 8.26
N VAL A 197 -22.13 -3.66 7.95
CA VAL A 197 -22.26 -4.59 6.82
C VAL A 197 -23.49 -5.50 6.98
N LEU A 198 -23.77 -5.99 8.19
CA LEU A 198 -24.95 -6.81 8.47
C LEU A 198 -26.25 -6.02 8.26
N LEU A 199 -26.32 -4.78 8.74
CA LEU A 199 -27.47 -3.88 8.54
C LEU A 199 -27.73 -3.61 7.06
N ILE A 200 -26.68 -3.34 6.28
CA ILE A 200 -26.78 -3.10 4.83
C ILE A 200 -27.28 -4.36 4.11
N ARG A 201 -26.77 -5.55 4.47
CA ARG A 201 -27.22 -6.83 3.89
C ARG A 201 -28.69 -7.10 4.20
N GLY A 202 -29.14 -6.85 5.43
CA GLY A 202 -30.53 -6.99 5.83
C GLY A 202 -31.46 -6.07 5.04
N ALA A 203 -31.09 -4.80 4.89
CA ALA A 203 -31.86 -3.82 4.11
C ALA A 203 -31.95 -4.19 2.61
N SER A 204 -30.87 -4.74 2.04
CA SER A 204 -30.86 -5.18 0.63
C SER A 204 -31.78 -6.38 0.36
N GLN A 205 -31.94 -7.29 1.33
CA GLN A 205 -32.88 -8.41 1.21
C GLN A 205 -34.33 -7.96 1.34
N ALA A 206 -34.63 -6.98 2.18
CA ALA A 206 -35.97 -6.41 2.34
C ALA A 206 -36.46 -5.63 1.09
N HIS A 207 -35.55 -5.11 0.27
CA HIS A 207 -35.88 -4.42 -0.99
C HIS A 207 -36.08 -5.37 -2.19
N LYS A 208 -35.77 -6.66 -2.05
CA LYS A 208 -35.88 -7.68 -3.12
C LYS A 208 -37.07 -8.63 -2.95
N GLY A 209 -37.86 -8.48 -1.88
CA GLY A 209 -39.11 -9.21 -1.65
C GLY A 209 -40.31 -8.30 -1.86
#